data_AF-A0A397VWT4-F1
#
_entry.id   AF-A0A397VWT4-F1
#
_cell.length_a   1.000
_cell.length_b   1.000
_cell.length_c   1.000
_cell.angle_alpha   90.00
_cell.angle_beta   90.00
_cell.angle_gamma   90.00
#
_symmetry.space_group_name_H-M   'P 1'
#
loop_
_entity.id
_entity.type
_entity.pdbx_description
1 polymer ?
#
loop_
_entity_poly.entity_id
_entity_poly.type
_entity_poly.pdbx_seq_one_letter_code
_entity_poly.pdbx_strand_id
1 'polypeptide(L)'
;MQVLYHLKIRFLSSGSVLTANQVAPNENSVAARILPPGGYALILQQPFKPIIYFNFSLYNESNQLVDYSFPINPIISNMFGAFDILQNNTMMVAQNEFSTIWSLISIQLPSLSLYNYNEYGNFHVDTTYPRKDSNNLEINCNKINITFHDPVSFADGNLSIYQISNQGDILRQIINSKNCINCIAQDNVVTLDVYDSTFNEPGAKYYIQMDNKFVQNSIYDEAILGIDPYMWTFRTANVDISQSSSYAAIFGE
;
A
#
# COMPACT_ATOMS: atom_id res chain seq x y z
N MET A 1 -39.37 -3.57 16.39
CA MET A 1 -37.90 -3.66 16.43
C MET A 1 -37.40 -3.55 15.01
N GLN A 2 -36.62 -2.50 14.69
CA GLN A 2 -36.02 -2.34 13.37
C GLN A 2 -34.66 -3.03 13.41
N VAL A 3 -34.51 -4.12 12.65
CA VAL A 3 -33.23 -4.84 12.54
C VAL A 3 -32.33 -4.03 11.61
N LEU A 4 -31.24 -3.51 12.15
CA LEU A 4 -30.18 -2.90 11.34
C LEU A 4 -29.33 -4.02 10.74
N TYR A 5 -29.20 -4.03 9.42
CA TYR A 5 -28.29 -4.93 8.71
C TYR A 5 -27.24 -4.11 7.96
N HIS A 6 -26.01 -4.62 7.96
CA HIS A 6 -24.94 -4.09 7.13
C HIS A 6 -24.82 -4.97 5.89
N LEU A 7 -24.63 -4.36 4.73
CA LEU A 7 -24.41 -5.05 3.47
C LEU A 7 -22.95 -4.87 3.07
N LYS A 8 -22.24 -5.99 2.88
CA LYS A 8 -20.91 -6.00 2.26
C LYS A 8 -21.09 -6.21 0.76
N ILE A 9 -20.76 -5.18 -0.01
CA ILE A 9 -20.85 -5.19 -1.47
C ILE A 9 -19.44 -5.20 -2.03
N ARG A 10 -19.14 -6.15 -2.92
CA ARG A 10 -17.97 -6.10 -3.79
C ARG A 10 -18.43 -5.70 -5.17
N PHE A 11 -17.84 -4.66 -5.72
CA PHE A 11 -18.18 -4.12 -7.03
C PHE A 11 -16.92 -3.71 -7.77
N LEU A 12 -17.02 -3.66 -9.09
CA LEU A 12 -15.98 -3.17 -10.00
C LEU A 12 -16.18 -1.68 -10.25
N SER A 13 -15.13 -0.97 -10.69
CA SER A 13 -15.20 0.43 -11.12
C SER A 13 -16.22 0.69 -12.23
N SER A 14 -16.57 -0.35 -13.01
CA SER A 14 -17.68 -0.32 -13.98
C SER A 14 -19.07 -0.20 -13.37
N GLY A 15 -19.19 -0.34 -12.04
CA GLY A 15 -20.46 -0.42 -11.30
C GLY A 15 -21.05 -1.83 -11.23
N SER A 16 -20.40 -2.83 -11.84
CA SER A 16 -20.84 -4.23 -11.78
C SER A 16 -20.69 -4.78 -10.36
N VAL A 17 -21.77 -5.34 -9.81
CA VAL A 17 -21.75 -5.97 -8.47
C VAL A 17 -21.31 -7.42 -8.61
N LEU A 18 -20.20 -7.78 -7.96
CA LEU A 18 -19.67 -9.14 -7.91
C LEU A 18 -20.37 -9.95 -6.83
N THR A 19 -20.48 -9.38 -5.63
CA THR A 19 -21.17 -10.01 -4.49
C THR A 19 -21.87 -8.97 -3.64
N ALA A 20 -23.01 -9.35 -3.05
CA ALA A 20 -23.74 -8.56 -2.09
C ALA A 20 -24.20 -9.49 -0.96
N ASN A 21 -23.46 -9.48 0.15
CA ASN A 21 -23.70 -10.37 1.27
C ASN A 21 -24.12 -9.57 2.49
N GLN A 22 -25.18 -10.01 3.15
CA GLN A 22 -25.52 -9.48 4.47
C GLN A 22 -24.42 -9.87 5.45
N VAL A 23 -23.87 -8.88 6.14
CA VAL A 23 -22.99 -9.11 7.27
C VAL A 23 -23.89 -9.25 8.48
N ALA A 24 -23.88 -10.43 9.10
CA ALA A 24 -24.71 -10.70 10.27
C ALA A 24 -24.41 -9.65 11.35
N PRO A 25 -25.41 -8.87 11.79
CA PRO A 25 -25.19 -7.93 12.86
C PRO A 25 -24.99 -8.73 14.15
N ASN A 26 -23.96 -8.39 14.92
CA ASN A 26 -24.20 -8.31 16.35
C ASN A 26 -25.31 -7.25 16.50
N GLU A 27 -26.49 -7.62 17.01
CA GLU A 27 -27.74 -6.85 16.98
C GLU A 27 -27.66 -5.40 17.52
N ASN A 28 -26.51 -5.01 18.07
CA ASN A 28 -26.26 -3.71 18.68
C ASN A 28 -25.27 -2.82 17.89
N SER A 29 -24.62 -3.29 16.81
CA SER A 29 -23.66 -2.45 16.07
C SER A 29 -24.38 -1.32 15.32
N VAL A 30 -23.92 -0.08 15.50
CA VAL A 30 -24.55 1.14 14.95
C VAL A 30 -23.83 1.62 13.70
N ALA A 31 -22.55 1.27 13.53
CA ALA A 31 -21.75 1.70 12.39
C ALA A 31 -20.75 0.62 11.94
N ALA A 32 -20.33 0.72 10.68
CA ALA A 32 -19.23 -0.04 10.12
C ALA A 32 -18.17 0.88 9.51
N ARG A 33 -16.92 0.43 9.50
CA ARG A 33 -15.79 1.09 8.82
C ARG A 33 -14.94 0.05 8.11
N ILE A 34 -14.58 0.31 6.85
CA ILE A 34 -13.59 -0.50 6.14
C ILE A 34 -12.21 -0.16 6.72
N LEU A 35 -11.36 -1.17 6.88
CA LEU A 35 -9.98 -0.95 7.28
C LEU A 35 -9.11 -0.86 6.01
N PRO A 36 -8.17 0.11 5.92
CA PRO A 36 -7.33 0.27 4.73
C PRO A 36 -6.57 -1.01 4.32
N PRO A 37 -5.97 -1.78 5.25
CA PRO A 37 -5.31 -3.03 4.89
C PRO A 37 -6.27 -4.22 4.89
N GLY A 38 -7.51 -4.04 4.42
CA GLY A 38 -8.50 -5.10 4.30
C GLY A 38 -9.29 -5.37 5.58
N GLY A 39 -10.45 -5.99 5.43
CA GLY A 39 -11.41 -6.24 6.49
C GLY A 39 -12.24 -5.00 6.87
N TYR A 40 -12.97 -5.10 7.97
CA TYR A 40 -13.82 -4.03 8.48
C TYR A 40 -13.99 -4.11 10.00
N ALA A 41 -14.29 -2.97 10.61
CA ALA A 41 -14.69 -2.88 12.00
C ALA A 41 -16.21 -2.66 12.10
N LEU A 42 -16.88 -3.45 12.95
CA LEU A 42 -18.21 -3.13 13.46
C LEU A 42 -18.08 -2.38 14.76
N ILE A 43 -18.87 -1.31 14.91
CA ILE A 43 -18.76 -0.36 16.01
C ILE A 43 -20.07 -0.34 16.77
N LEU A 44 -20.00 -0.70 18.04
CA LEU A 44 -21.07 -0.54 19.00
C LEU A 44 -20.85 0.77 19.76
N GLN A 45 -21.84 1.66 19.66
CA GLN A 45 -21.86 2.95 20.34
C GLN A 45 -22.92 2.91 21.45
N GLN A 46 -22.49 3.03 22.71
CA GLN A 46 -23.39 3.02 23.86
C GLN A 46 -23.34 4.38 24.57
N PRO A 47 -24.30 5.28 24.31
CA PRO A 47 -24.34 6.58 24.95
C PRO A 47 -24.72 6.45 26.42
N PHE A 48 -23.93 7.03 27.32
CA PHE A 48 -24.19 7.10 28.75
C PHE A 48 -23.88 8.52 29.24
N LYS A 49 -24.86 9.42 29.18
CA LYS A 49 -24.63 10.86 29.39
C LYS A 49 -23.84 11.13 30.69
N PRO A 50 -22.70 11.86 30.65
CA PRO A 50 -22.20 12.73 29.57
C PRO A 50 -21.20 12.08 28.58
N ILE A 51 -20.98 10.77 28.64
CA ILE A 51 -19.96 10.04 27.87
C ILE A 51 -20.59 9.07 26.85
N ILE A 52 -19.76 8.49 25.99
CA ILE A 52 -20.09 7.38 25.10
C ILE A 52 -19.03 6.29 25.21
N TYR A 53 -19.46 5.04 25.14
CA TYR A 53 -18.57 3.88 25.04
C TYR A 53 -18.54 3.39 23.60
N PHE A 54 -17.33 3.26 23.06
CA PHE A 54 -17.07 2.59 21.80
C PHE A 54 -16.51 1.20 22.05
N ASN A 55 -17.17 0.19 21.48
CA ASN A 55 -16.62 -1.15 21.35
C ASN A 55 -16.42 -1.45 19.87
N PHE A 56 -15.22 -1.92 19.53
CA PHE A 56 -14.85 -2.25 18.17
C PHE A 56 -14.70 -3.77 18.05
N SER A 57 -15.27 -4.34 16.99
CA SER A 57 -15.08 -5.74 16.62
C SER A 57 -14.53 -5.79 15.21
N LEU A 58 -13.35 -6.40 15.05
CA LEU A 58 -12.65 -6.47 13.77
C LEU A 58 -13.02 -7.77 13.05
N TYR A 59 -13.28 -7.66 11.75
CA TYR A 59 -13.61 -8.79 10.89
C TYR A 59 -12.72 -8.80 9.66
N ASN A 60 -12.24 -9.99 9.28
CA ASN A 60 -11.45 -10.16 8.06
C ASN A 60 -12.33 -10.18 6.80
N GLU A 61 -11.70 -10.32 5.63
CA GLU A 61 -12.41 -10.38 4.35
C GLU A 61 -13.40 -11.55 4.21
N SER A 62 -13.18 -12.62 4.98
CA SER A 62 -14.05 -13.80 5.04
C SER A 62 -15.16 -13.69 6.09
N ASN A 63 -15.39 -12.49 6.64
CA ASN A 63 -16.37 -12.20 7.70
C ASN A 63 -16.13 -12.96 9.01
N GLN A 64 -14.89 -13.39 9.27
CA GLN A 64 -14.53 -14.02 10.54
C GLN A 64 -14.08 -12.96 11.53
N LEU A 65 -14.56 -13.06 12.77
CA LEU A 65 -14.13 -12.21 13.88
C LEU A 65 -12.64 -12.44 14.14
N VAL A 66 -11.89 -11.35 14.20
CA VAL A 66 -10.46 -11.37 14.51
C VAL A 66 -10.26 -11.25 16.01
N ASP A 67 -9.47 -12.16 16.56
CA ASP A 67 -9.05 -12.09 17.95
C ASP A 67 -7.98 -11.00 18.10
N TYR A 68 -8.42 -9.81 18.45
CA TYR A 68 -7.55 -8.66 18.70
C TYR A 68 -7.94 -8.01 20.03
N SER A 69 -7.01 -8.04 20.97
CA SER A 69 -7.17 -7.36 22.26
C SER A 69 -6.83 -5.89 22.11
N PHE A 70 -7.84 -5.04 22.04
CA PHE A 70 -7.65 -3.60 22.10
C PHE A 70 -6.94 -3.22 23.40
N PRO A 71 -5.96 -2.30 23.36
CA PRO A 71 -5.28 -1.82 24.56
C PRO A 71 -6.25 -1.21 25.59
N ILE A 72 -7.36 -0.64 25.11
CA ILE A 72 -8.41 -0.02 25.91
C ILE A 72 -9.75 -0.52 25.35
N ASN A 73 -10.57 -1.16 26.19
CA ASN A 73 -11.88 -1.68 25.80
C ASN A 73 -12.85 -1.70 27.01
N PRO A 74 -13.98 -0.99 26.97
CA PRO A 74 -14.43 -0.07 25.91
C PRO A 74 -13.59 1.22 25.88
N ILE A 75 -13.52 1.86 24.72
CA ILE A 75 -12.93 3.21 24.60
C ILE A 75 -13.97 4.23 25.02
N ILE A 76 -13.62 5.09 25.98
CA ILE A 76 -14.52 6.11 26.53
C ILE A 76 -14.24 7.45 25.82
N SER A 77 -15.29 8.15 25.40
CA SER A 77 -15.22 9.48 24.80
C SER A 77 -16.37 10.37 25.29
N ASN A 78 -16.36 11.64 24.90
CA ASN A 78 -17.47 12.57 25.16
C ASN A 78 -18.73 12.15 24.38
N MET A 79 -19.89 12.71 24.74
CA MET A 79 -21.18 12.38 24.10
C MET A 79 -21.20 12.56 22.57
N PHE A 80 -20.28 13.36 22.02
CA PHE A 80 -20.10 13.59 20.59
C PHE A 80 -18.78 12.99 20.07
N GLY A 81 -18.38 11.86 20.66
CA GLY A 81 -17.08 11.24 20.42
C GLY A 81 -16.78 11.08 18.94
N ALA A 82 -15.60 11.55 18.56
CA ALA A 82 -15.09 11.44 17.20
C ALA A 82 -14.00 10.38 17.15
N PHE A 83 -14.01 9.56 16.11
CA PHE A 83 -12.92 8.67 15.80
C PHE A 83 -12.75 8.58 14.28
N ASP A 84 -11.56 8.22 13.84
CA ASP A 84 -11.28 7.87 12.46
C ASP A 84 -10.21 6.79 12.36
N ILE A 85 -10.11 6.14 11.20
CA ILE A 85 -9.09 5.15 10.90
C ILE A 85 -8.28 5.65 9.71
N LEU A 86 -7.01 5.94 9.97
CA LEU A 86 -6.08 6.48 8.99
C LEU A 86 -5.56 5.39 8.04
N GLN A 87 -5.05 5.80 6.87
CA GLN A 87 -4.54 4.91 5.82
C GLN A 87 -3.43 3.94 6.28
N ASN A 88 -2.63 4.35 7.26
CA ASN A 88 -1.61 3.51 7.89
C ASN A 88 -2.18 2.55 8.96
N ASN A 89 -3.50 2.34 8.95
CA ASN A 89 -4.24 1.50 9.89
C ASN A 89 -4.15 1.93 11.36
N THR A 90 -3.86 3.22 11.61
CA THR A 90 -3.94 3.79 12.95
C THR A 90 -5.36 4.31 13.20
N MET A 91 -6.01 3.78 14.24
CA MET A 91 -7.26 4.32 14.74
C MET A 91 -6.99 5.47 15.72
N MET A 92 -7.66 6.58 15.49
CA MET A 92 -7.60 7.76 16.35
C MET A 92 -8.97 7.98 17.00
N VAL A 93 -9.01 8.14 18.33
CA VAL A 93 -10.24 8.40 19.07
C VAL A 93 -10.07 9.61 19.98
N ALA A 94 -10.91 10.63 19.80
CA ALA A 94 -10.95 11.79 20.67
C ALA A 94 -11.34 11.36 22.10
N GLN A 95 -10.68 11.92 23.11
CA GLN A 95 -10.99 11.66 24.50
C GLN A 95 -11.84 12.77 25.11
N ASN A 96 -12.34 12.50 26.32
CA ASN A 96 -13.04 13.52 27.10
C ASN A 96 -12.15 14.75 27.32
N GLU A 97 -12.70 15.91 27.01
CA GLU A 97 -12.10 17.19 27.34
C GLU A 97 -12.30 17.48 28.82
N PHE A 98 -11.24 17.93 29.49
CA PHE A 98 -11.32 18.40 30.87
C PHE A 98 -10.77 19.83 30.92
N SER A 99 -11.68 20.79 31.11
CA SER A 99 -11.36 22.24 31.10
C SER A 99 -10.76 22.68 29.76
N THR A 100 -9.43 22.83 29.68
CA THR A 100 -8.68 23.25 28.48
C THR A 100 -7.80 22.14 27.91
N ILE A 101 -7.87 20.93 28.47
CA ILE A 101 -7.06 19.79 28.05
C ILE A 101 -7.93 18.87 27.19
N TRP A 102 -7.44 18.61 25.98
CA TRP A 102 -7.96 17.58 25.10
C TRP A 102 -6.85 16.56 24.81
N SER A 103 -7.23 15.33 24.49
CA SER A 103 -6.27 14.29 24.11
C SER A 103 -6.88 13.36 23.07
N LEU A 104 -6.00 12.64 22.38
CA LEU A 104 -6.34 11.67 21.35
C LEU A 104 -5.68 10.35 21.70
N ILE A 105 -6.46 9.27 21.69
CA ILE A 105 -5.91 7.92 21.74
C ILE A 105 -5.53 7.52 20.31
N SER A 106 -4.31 7.03 20.16
CA SER A 106 -3.81 6.41 18.93
C SER A 106 -3.64 4.92 19.19
N ILE A 107 -4.30 4.08 18.38
CA ILE A 107 -4.24 2.62 18.46
C ILE A 107 -3.86 2.08 17.09
N GLN A 108 -2.75 1.35 17.02
CA GLN A 108 -2.37 0.64 15.80
C GLN A 108 -3.20 -0.63 15.65
N LEU A 109 -4.02 -0.69 14.60
CA LEU A 109 -4.84 -1.86 14.29
C LEU A 109 -4.02 -2.92 13.54
N PRO A 110 -4.39 -4.21 13.63
CA PRO A 110 -3.75 -5.28 12.87
C PRO A 110 -4.10 -5.18 11.38
N SER A 111 -3.16 -5.55 10.51
CA SER A 111 -3.45 -5.75 9.09
C SER A 111 -4.33 -6.99 8.93
N LEU A 112 -5.48 -6.87 8.25
CA LEU A 112 -6.40 -7.98 8.00
C LEU A 112 -6.45 -8.40 6.52
N SER A 113 -5.47 -7.93 5.75
CA SER A 113 -5.31 -8.21 4.33
C SER A 113 -4.99 -9.69 4.15
N LEU A 114 -5.49 -10.27 3.05
CA LEU A 114 -5.11 -11.63 2.63
C LEU A 114 -3.63 -11.72 2.27
N TYR A 115 -3.05 -10.59 1.87
CA TYR A 115 -1.65 -10.43 1.55
C TYR A 115 -0.93 -9.71 2.69
N ASN A 116 0.34 -10.01 2.92
CA ASN A 116 1.11 -9.22 3.88
C ASN A 116 1.07 -7.75 3.41
N TYR A 117 0.80 -6.81 4.33
CA TYR A 117 0.88 -5.38 4.03
C TYR A 117 2.27 -5.13 3.45
N ASN A 118 2.34 -4.93 2.15
CA ASN A 118 3.62 -4.74 1.49
C ASN A 118 4.05 -3.29 1.67
N GLU A 119 5.36 -3.10 1.68
CA GLU A 119 5.97 -1.79 1.87
C GLU A 119 5.89 -0.91 0.60
N TYR A 120 5.17 -1.37 -0.43
CA TYR A 120 4.97 -0.67 -1.69
C TYR A 120 3.73 0.25 -1.68
N GLY A 121 2.89 0.18 -0.64
CA GLY A 121 1.64 0.94 -0.57
C GLY A 121 0.56 0.43 -1.53
N ASN A 122 0.74 -0.79 -2.05
CA ASN A 122 -0.16 -1.40 -3.02
C ASN A 122 -0.28 -2.89 -2.78
N PHE A 123 -1.37 -3.31 -2.15
CA PHE A 123 -1.64 -4.69 -1.76
C PHE A 123 -1.63 -5.73 -2.88
N HIS A 124 -1.68 -5.32 -4.14
CA HIS A 124 -1.61 -6.26 -5.26
C HIS A 124 -0.18 -6.64 -5.63
N VAL A 125 0.83 -5.85 -5.23
CA VAL A 125 2.25 -6.09 -5.52
C VAL A 125 2.82 -7.09 -4.50
N ASP A 126 3.33 -8.21 -4.97
CA ASP A 126 3.99 -9.21 -4.12
C ASP A 126 5.48 -8.86 -3.94
N THR A 127 6.21 -8.81 -5.06
CA THR A 127 7.65 -8.57 -5.07
C THR A 127 8.09 -7.77 -6.28
N THR A 128 9.26 -7.14 -6.20
CA THR A 128 9.83 -6.38 -7.30
C THR A 128 11.30 -6.70 -7.53
N TYR A 129 11.74 -6.45 -8.76
CA TYR A 129 13.13 -6.27 -9.15
C TYR A 129 13.25 -4.93 -9.90
N PRO A 130 14.16 -4.02 -9.51
CA PRO A 130 15.04 -4.07 -8.35
C PRO A 130 14.27 -4.26 -7.04
N ARG A 131 14.86 -5.02 -6.11
CA ARG A 131 14.22 -5.28 -4.81
C ARG A 131 14.19 -3.98 -4.01
N LYS A 132 13.05 -3.68 -3.39
CA LYS A 132 12.91 -2.55 -2.48
C LYS A 132 13.97 -2.60 -1.36
N ASP A 133 14.49 -1.42 -1.05
CA ASP A 133 15.51 -1.12 -0.04
C ASP A 133 16.83 -1.90 -0.22
N SER A 134 17.04 -2.50 -1.41
CA SER A 134 18.34 -3.06 -1.78
C SER A 134 19.38 -1.96 -1.99
N ASN A 135 20.64 -2.28 -1.70
CA ASN A 135 21.76 -1.34 -1.76
C ASN A 135 22.85 -1.76 -2.76
N ASN A 136 22.53 -2.70 -3.65
CA ASN A 136 23.48 -3.41 -4.48
C ASN A 136 22.91 -3.74 -5.87
N LEU A 137 22.03 -2.90 -6.41
CA LEU A 137 21.59 -3.07 -7.81
C LEU A 137 22.79 -2.90 -8.75
N GLU A 138 22.95 -3.82 -9.69
CA GLU A 138 24.01 -3.71 -10.70
C GLU A 138 23.90 -2.41 -11.49
N ILE A 139 25.03 -1.74 -11.70
CA ILE A 139 25.08 -0.52 -12.51
C ILE A 139 24.70 -0.88 -13.95
N ASN A 140 23.91 -0.04 -14.61
CA ASN A 140 23.36 -0.27 -15.95
C ASN A 140 22.45 -1.51 -16.03
N CYS A 141 21.85 -1.94 -14.91
CA CYS A 141 20.77 -2.92 -14.94
C CYS A 141 19.69 -2.44 -15.92
N ASN A 142 19.26 -3.32 -16.82
CA ASN A 142 18.35 -2.98 -17.90
C ASN A 142 16.97 -3.63 -17.74
N LYS A 143 16.64 -4.18 -16.56
CA LYS A 143 15.38 -4.88 -16.32
C LYS A 143 14.67 -4.42 -15.07
N ILE A 144 13.35 -4.36 -15.17
CA ILE A 144 12.42 -4.22 -14.06
C ILE A 144 11.44 -5.38 -14.11
N ASN A 145 11.20 -6.02 -12.96
CA ASN A 145 10.12 -6.99 -12.78
C ASN A 145 9.19 -6.55 -11.65
N ILE A 146 7.89 -6.76 -11.83
CA ILE A 146 6.88 -6.59 -10.80
C ILE A 146 6.03 -7.85 -10.79
N THR A 147 6.02 -8.55 -9.66
CA THR A 147 5.17 -9.72 -9.43
C THR A 147 3.95 -9.26 -8.64
N PHE A 148 2.75 -9.60 -9.12
CA PHE A 148 1.49 -9.32 -8.47
C PHE A 148 0.92 -10.60 -7.84
N HIS A 149 -0.02 -10.46 -6.90
CA HIS A 149 -0.73 -11.62 -6.34
C HIS A 149 -1.80 -12.18 -7.27
N ASP A 150 -2.39 -11.31 -8.11
CA ASP A 150 -3.42 -11.69 -9.07
C ASP A 150 -2.89 -11.55 -10.51
N PRO A 151 -3.46 -12.28 -11.49
CA PRO A 151 -3.11 -12.10 -12.90
C PRO A 151 -3.37 -10.68 -13.41
N VAL A 152 -2.45 -10.16 -14.23
CA VAL A 152 -2.47 -8.78 -14.72
C VAL A 152 -2.27 -8.68 -16.23
N SER A 153 -2.78 -7.60 -16.81
CA SER A 153 -2.48 -7.17 -18.17
C SER A 153 -2.15 -5.68 -18.19
N PHE A 154 -1.44 -5.22 -19.22
CA PHE A 154 -1.19 -3.79 -19.41
C PHE A 154 -2.50 -3.01 -19.61
N ALA A 155 -2.51 -1.78 -19.12
CA ALA A 155 -3.63 -0.86 -19.30
C ALA A 155 -3.15 0.46 -19.94
N ASP A 156 -3.20 1.61 -19.25
CA ASP A 156 -2.86 2.91 -19.86
C ASP A 156 -2.26 3.91 -18.84
N GLY A 157 -1.45 3.39 -17.93
CA GLY A 157 -0.69 4.18 -16.96
C GLY A 157 0.80 4.19 -17.28
N ASN A 158 1.55 5.04 -16.58
CA ASN A 158 3.00 5.13 -16.72
C ASN A 158 3.75 4.52 -15.52
N LEU A 159 4.96 4.07 -15.79
CA LEU A 159 5.97 3.77 -14.79
C LEU A 159 7.10 4.79 -14.97
N SER A 160 7.40 5.53 -13.92
CA SER A 160 8.38 6.61 -13.95
C SER A 160 9.51 6.33 -12.98
N ILE A 161 10.74 6.50 -13.46
CA ILE A 161 11.96 6.17 -12.74
C ILE A 161 12.71 7.46 -12.43
N TYR A 162 13.06 7.65 -11.17
CA TYR A 162 13.73 8.85 -10.70
C TYR A 162 15.00 8.51 -9.94
N GLN A 163 16.03 9.33 -10.13
CA GLN A 163 17.20 9.37 -9.28
C GLN A 163 16.97 10.43 -8.20
N ILE A 164 17.15 10.07 -6.93
CA ILE A 164 17.01 10.96 -5.79
C ILE A 164 18.31 11.75 -5.62
N SER A 165 18.20 13.08 -5.65
CA SER A 165 19.30 14.00 -5.37
C SER A 165 18.89 15.06 -4.36
N ASN A 166 19.87 15.64 -3.67
CA ASN A 166 19.65 16.73 -2.71
C ASN A 166 19.11 18.01 -3.37
N GLN A 167 19.30 18.19 -4.68
CA GLN A 167 18.78 19.34 -5.43
C GLN A 167 17.37 19.11 -6.02
N GLY A 168 16.77 17.95 -5.76
CA GLY A 168 15.50 17.52 -6.34
C GLY A 168 15.65 16.23 -7.14
N ASP A 169 14.51 15.57 -7.39
CA ASP A 169 14.49 14.30 -8.10
C ASP A 169 14.69 14.48 -9.60
N ILE A 170 15.56 13.65 -10.17
CA ILE A 170 15.89 13.67 -11.60
C ILE A 170 15.14 12.55 -12.29
N LEU A 171 14.24 12.88 -13.19
CA LEU A 171 13.55 11.90 -14.03
C LEU A 171 14.56 11.22 -14.96
N ARG A 172 14.63 9.89 -14.91
CA ARG A 172 15.53 9.06 -15.72
C ARG A 172 14.81 8.45 -16.92
N GLN A 173 13.60 7.94 -16.72
CA GLN A 173 12.81 7.30 -17.76
C GLN A 173 11.33 7.27 -17.40
N ILE A 174 10.47 7.33 -18.42
CA ILE A 174 9.04 7.07 -18.33
C ILE A 174 8.69 5.96 -19.33
N ILE A 175 7.91 4.98 -18.88
CA ILE A 175 7.40 3.89 -19.70
C ILE A 175 5.89 3.88 -19.60
N ASN A 176 5.20 4.08 -20.72
CA ASN A 176 3.75 3.92 -20.77
C ASN A 176 3.41 2.46 -21.11
N SER A 177 2.59 1.83 -20.28
CA SER A 177 2.19 0.42 -20.40
C SER A 177 1.53 0.07 -21.74
N LYS A 178 0.76 0.99 -22.33
CA LYS A 178 0.03 0.76 -23.58
C LYS A 178 0.91 0.74 -24.83
N ASN A 179 1.99 1.52 -24.81
CA ASN A 179 2.87 1.74 -25.96
C ASN A 179 4.26 1.10 -25.76
N CYS A 180 4.45 0.31 -24.71
CA CYS A 180 5.74 -0.29 -24.45
C CYS A 180 6.00 -1.48 -25.38
N ILE A 181 7.07 -1.37 -26.18
CA ILE A 181 7.45 -2.41 -27.16
C ILE A 181 8.14 -3.59 -26.47
N ASN A 182 9.00 -3.31 -25.47
CA ASN A 182 9.80 -4.30 -24.76
C ASN A 182 9.26 -4.57 -23.35
N CYS A 183 7.93 -4.61 -23.23
CA CYS A 183 7.27 -4.97 -21.98
C CYS A 183 6.43 -6.22 -22.19
N ILE A 184 6.46 -7.10 -21.20
CA ILE A 184 5.71 -8.36 -21.19
C ILE A 184 4.91 -8.39 -19.90
N ALA A 185 3.61 -8.62 -20.02
CA ALA A 185 2.75 -9.00 -18.91
C ALA A 185 2.34 -10.46 -19.15
N GLN A 186 2.82 -11.36 -18.30
CA GLN A 186 2.52 -12.79 -18.39
C GLN A 186 2.06 -13.28 -17.02
N ASP A 187 0.85 -13.85 -16.99
CA ASP A 187 0.18 -14.27 -15.76
C ASP A 187 0.11 -13.13 -14.75
N ASN A 188 0.87 -13.22 -13.66
CA ASN A 188 0.94 -12.23 -12.59
C ASN A 188 2.27 -11.44 -12.59
N VAL A 189 3.12 -11.61 -13.61
CA VAL A 189 4.45 -10.97 -13.69
C VAL A 189 4.48 -9.97 -14.83
N VAL A 190 4.96 -8.77 -14.53
CA VAL A 190 5.32 -7.74 -15.51
C VAL A 190 6.82 -7.64 -15.58
N THR A 191 7.37 -7.72 -16.78
CA THR A 191 8.78 -7.47 -17.10
C THR A 191 8.88 -6.29 -18.07
N LEU A 192 9.77 -5.35 -17.79
CA LEU A 192 10.06 -4.21 -18.65
C LEU A 192 11.57 -4.07 -18.84
N ASP A 193 11.97 -3.74 -20.06
CA ASP A 193 13.34 -3.30 -20.32
C ASP A 193 13.48 -1.78 -20.09
N VAL A 194 14.58 -1.38 -19.47
CA VAL A 194 15.01 0.01 -19.31
C VAL A 194 16.32 0.26 -20.05
N TYR A 195 16.64 1.51 -20.33
CA TYR A 195 17.92 1.84 -20.95
C TYR A 195 19.08 1.56 -19.98
N ASP A 196 20.24 1.18 -20.52
CA ASP A 196 21.47 1.04 -19.72
C ASP A 196 21.84 2.35 -18.99
N SER A 197 21.44 3.50 -19.54
CA SER A 197 21.62 4.81 -18.92
C SER A 197 20.66 5.09 -17.76
N THR A 198 19.66 4.26 -17.49
CA THR A 198 18.65 4.52 -16.46
C THR A 198 19.21 4.39 -15.04
N PHE A 199 19.90 3.27 -14.76
CA PHE A 199 20.52 2.96 -13.45
C PHE A 199 22.05 3.03 -13.51
N ASN A 200 22.59 4.10 -14.12
CA ASN A 200 24.01 4.17 -14.46
C ASN A 200 24.91 4.87 -13.42
N GLU A 201 24.34 5.50 -12.40
CA GLU A 201 25.13 6.27 -11.42
C GLU A 201 25.50 5.36 -10.24
N PRO A 202 26.80 5.14 -9.93
CA PRO A 202 27.22 4.32 -8.80
C PRO A 202 26.76 4.85 -7.45
N GLY A 203 26.27 3.98 -6.56
CA GLY A 203 25.84 4.33 -5.20
C GLY A 203 24.63 5.25 -5.10
N ALA A 204 24.07 5.67 -6.23
CA ALA A 204 22.93 6.58 -6.29
C ALA A 204 21.66 5.90 -5.79
N LYS A 205 20.78 6.70 -5.20
CA LYS A 205 19.47 6.26 -4.73
C LYS A 205 18.44 6.55 -5.82
N TYR A 206 17.56 5.59 -6.07
CA TYR A 206 16.48 5.69 -7.05
C TYR A 206 15.15 5.39 -6.38
N TYR A 207 14.07 5.85 -7.00
CA TYR A 207 12.74 5.27 -6.80
C TYR A 207 12.02 5.05 -8.13
N ILE A 208 11.08 4.12 -8.09
CA ILE A 208 10.15 3.87 -9.18
C ILE A 208 8.75 4.17 -8.64
N GLN A 209 8.02 5.02 -9.35
CA GLN A 209 6.58 5.18 -9.15
C GLN A 209 5.84 4.51 -10.30
N MET A 210 4.65 4.02 -10.00
CA MET A 210 3.75 3.41 -10.98
C MET A 210 2.41 4.11 -10.87
N ASP A 211 1.87 4.61 -11.97
CA ASP A 211 0.56 5.25 -11.96
C ASP A 211 -0.53 4.20 -11.70
N ASN A 212 -1.65 4.64 -11.13
CA ASN A 212 -2.89 3.86 -11.19
C ASN A 212 -3.17 3.51 -12.66
N LYS A 213 -3.71 2.31 -12.92
CA LYS A 213 -4.01 1.82 -14.27
C LYS A 213 -2.76 1.61 -15.14
N PHE A 214 -1.56 1.52 -14.57
CA PHE A 214 -0.40 0.97 -15.31
C PHE A 214 -0.67 -0.49 -15.73
N VAL A 215 -1.26 -1.26 -14.82
CA VAL A 215 -1.83 -2.58 -15.08
C VAL A 215 -3.28 -2.64 -14.62
N GLN A 216 -3.98 -3.65 -15.11
CA GLN A 216 -5.31 -4.03 -14.65
C GLN A 216 -5.35 -5.52 -14.35
N ASN A 217 -6.29 -5.94 -13.51
CA ASN A 217 -6.58 -7.35 -13.31
C ASN A 217 -7.10 -7.94 -14.62
N SER A 218 -6.47 -9.00 -15.12
CA SER A 218 -6.78 -9.56 -16.45
C SER A 218 -8.07 -10.36 -16.50
N ILE A 219 -8.68 -10.69 -15.35
CA ILE A 219 -9.96 -11.42 -15.28
C ILE A 219 -11.13 -10.44 -15.27
N TYR A 220 -10.99 -9.31 -14.58
CA TYR A 220 -12.09 -8.36 -14.34
C TYR A 220 -11.97 -7.04 -15.11
N ASP A 221 -10.86 -6.83 -15.83
CA ASP A 221 -10.51 -5.55 -16.46
C ASP A 221 -10.55 -4.36 -15.50
N GLU A 222 -10.18 -4.62 -14.24
CA GLU A 222 -10.21 -3.63 -13.17
C GLU A 222 -8.83 -3.00 -12.99
N ALA A 223 -8.75 -1.67 -13.09
CA ALA A 223 -7.50 -0.94 -12.91
C ALA A 223 -6.90 -1.21 -11.53
N ILE A 224 -5.62 -1.58 -11.49
CA ILE A 224 -4.88 -1.77 -10.24
C ILE A 224 -4.27 -0.43 -9.84
N LEU A 225 -4.24 -0.19 -8.53
CA LEU A 225 -3.56 0.98 -7.96
C LEU A 225 -2.08 0.99 -8.32
N GLY A 226 -1.48 2.17 -8.26
CA GLY A 226 -0.09 2.43 -8.55
C GLY A 226 0.85 2.07 -7.40
N ILE A 227 2.09 2.52 -7.51
CA ILE A 227 3.07 2.58 -6.42
C ILE A 227 3.42 4.06 -6.26
N ASP A 228 3.13 4.61 -5.09
CA ASP A 228 3.38 6.02 -4.80
C ASP A 228 4.88 6.37 -4.77
N PRO A 229 5.25 7.64 -4.96
CA PRO A 229 6.63 8.11 -4.85
C PRO A 229 7.30 7.63 -3.57
N TYR A 230 8.57 7.26 -3.67
CA TYR A 230 9.42 6.79 -2.56
C TYR A 230 9.02 5.48 -1.87
N MET A 231 7.89 4.85 -2.24
CA MET A 231 7.51 3.55 -1.69
C MET A 231 8.44 2.46 -2.20
N TRP A 232 8.75 2.45 -3.49
CA TRP A 232 9.75 1.56 -4.08
C TRP A 232 11.07 2.30 -4.29
N THR A 233 11.98 2.23 -3.31
CA THR A 233 13.32 2.81 -3.39
C THR A 233 14.41 1.74 -3.33
N PHE A 234 15.59 2.02 -3.89
CA PHE A 234 16.77 1.16 -3.86
C PHE A 234 18.02 1.98 -4.21
N ARG A 235 19.21 1.37 -4.10
CA ARG A 235 20.48 1.95 -4.56
C ARG A 235 21.22 1.03 -5.50
N THR A 236 21.91 1.64 -6.46
CA THR A 236 22.93 0.97 -7.27
C THR A 236 24.16 0.64 -6.42
N ALA A 237 24.92 -0.36 -6.86
CA ALA A 237 26.18 -0.73 -6.25
C ALA A 237 27.18 0.44 -6.32
N ASN A 238 28.06 0.51 -5.33
CA ASN A 238 29.23 1.38 -5.38
C ASN A 238 30.26 0.77 -6.33
N VAL A 239 31.04 1.59 -7.01
CA VAL A 239 32.26 1.10 -7.67
C VAL A 239 33.32 0.89 -6.59
N ASP A 240 33.76 -0.35 -6.38
CA ASP A 240 34.93 -0.62 -5.55
C ASP A 240 36.18 -0.11 -6.28
N ILE A 241 36.67 1.07 -5.87
CA ILE A 241 37.86 1.72 -6.41
C ILE A 241 39.15 0.91 -6.11
N SER A 242 39.06 -0.16 -5.30
CA SER A 242 40.21 -1.00 -4.92
C SER A 242 40.80 -1.83 -6.08
N GLN A 243 40.12 -1.95 -7.23
CA GLN A 243 40.66 -2.65 -8.41
C GLN A 243 41.21 -1.72 -9.50
N SER A 244 40.86 -0.43 -9.52
CA SER A 244 41.34 0.49 -10.58
C SER A 244 42.80 0.93 -10.38
N SER A 245 43.31 0.86 -9.14
CA SER A 245 44.72 1.13 -8.83
C SER A 245 45.69 0.06 -9.36
N SER A 246 45.19 -1.12 -9.73
CA SER A 246 46.01 -2.17 -10.34
C SER A 246 46.26 -1.98 -11.84
N TYR A 247 45.39 -1.24 -12.54
CA TYR A 247 45.56 -0.95 -13.97
C TYR A 247 46.44 0.27 -14.24
N ALA A 248 46.47 1.24 -13.32
CA ALA A 248 47.35 2.41 -13.43
C ALA A 248 48.84 2.06 -13.21
N ALA A 249 49.15 0.89 -12.65
CA ALA A 249 50.52 0.42 -12.42
C ALA A 249 51.14 -0.35 -13.62
N ILE A 250 50.36 -0.65 -14.68
CA ILE A 250 50.83 -1.48 -15.80
C ILE A 250 51.32 -0.64 -17.01
N PHE A 251 50.99 0.66 -17.06
CA PHE A 251 51.36 1.55 -18.18
C PHE A 251 52.33 2.68 -17.80
N GLY A 252 53.12 2.48 -16.75
CA GLY A 252 54.12 3.44 -16.29
C GLY A 252 55.56 2.93 -16.40
N GLU A 253 56.06 2.73 -17.63
CA GLU A 253 57.47 2.90 -18.02
C GLU A 253 57.55 3.37 -19.48
#